data_AF-A0A1F8ZN17-F1
#
_entry.id   AF-A0A1F8ZN17-F1
#
_cell.length_a   1.000
_cell.length_b   1.000
_cell.length_c   1.000
_cell.angle_alpha   90.00
_cell.angle_beta   90.00
_cell.angle_gamma   90.00
#
_symmetry.space_group_name_H-M   'P 1'
#
loop_
_entity.id
_entity.type
_entity.pdbx_description
1 polymer ?
#
loop_
_entity_poly.entity_id
_entity_poly.type
_entity_poly.pdbx_seq_one_letter_code
_entity_poly.pdbx_strand_id
1 'polypeptide(L)'
;MNYVLGAGGFSSRLMQKIRSERGYTYGIRTSLEGRKKPGPFIVSTFTPTETTFPCVQEILAVERSFVAQGATDQERTEAINFLTGSYPMKFETLSQIAQKIIQTEVNGLGLEYLSAYPERVSAITLEAMARSAREHLHIEKMLVVIVGRAGKFRREFEPLGPVEIRE
;
A
#
# COMPACT_ATOMS: atom_id res chain seq x y z
N MET A 1 2.81 5.48 -5.61
CA MET A 1 1.67 4.53 -5.52
C MET A 1 1.33 4.17 -4.08
N ASN A 2 2.18 3.43 -3.34
CA ASN A 2 1.85 2.93 -1.99
C ASN A 2 1.39 4.03 -1.01
N TYR A 3 2.05 5.19 -0.99
CA TYR A 3 1.64 6.34 -0.18
C TYR A 3 0.19 6.76 -0.45
N VAL A 4 -0.17 6.93 -1.73
CA VAL A 4 -1.51 7.35 -2.16
C VAL A 4 -2.57 6.31 -1.83
N LEU A 5 -2.26 5.02 -1.98
CA LEU A 5 -3.22 3.94 -1.73
C LEU A 5 -3.54 3.78 -0.25
N GLY A 6 -2.54 3.65 0.63
CA GLY A 6 -2.78 3.36 2.04
C GLY A 6 -1.64 3.61 3.02
N ALA A 7 -0.46 4.05 2.57
CA ALA A 7 0.66 4.35 3.46
C ALA A 7 0.73 5.82 3.89
N GLY A 8 -0.04 6.72 3.26
CA GLY A 8 -0.09 8.14 3.58
C GLY A 8 -0.97 8.52 4.77
N GLY A 9 -1.52 7.53 5.50
CA GLY A 9 -2.42 7.80 6.62
C GLY A 9 -3.75 8.38 6.13
N PHE A 10 -4.25 9.44 6.77
CA PHE A 10 -5.57 10.00 6.48
C PHE A 10 -5.71 10.59 5.07
N SER A 11 -4.64 10.97 4.39
CA SER A 11 -4.72 11.42 2.99
C SER A 11 -4.84 10.28 1.98
N SER A 12 -4.63 9.03 2.40
CA SER A 12 -4.65 7.88 1.50
C SER A 12 -6.07 7.47 1.10
N ARG A 13 -6.25 6.98 -0.13
CA ARG A 13 -7.55 6.58 -0.69
C ARG A 13 -8.25 5.53 0.18
N LEU A 14 -7.53 4.52 0.66
CA LEU A 14 -8.11 3.47 1.48
C LEU A 14 -8.58 3.99 2.85
N MET A 15 -7.82 4.88 3.49
CA MET A 15 -8.28 5.49 4.74
C MET A 15 -9.52 6.36 4.51
N GLN A 16 -9.56 7.16 3.45
CA GLN A 16 -10.73 7.96 3.13
C GLN A 16 -11.95 7.07 2.85
N LYS A 17 -11.80 6.06 2.00
CA LYS A 17 -12.93 5.22 1.62
C LYS A 17 -13.43 4.34 2.77
N ILE A 18 -12.53 3.58 3.41
CA ILE A 18 -12.92 2.52 4.34
C ILE A 18 -13.16 3.07 5.75
N ARG A 19 -12.34 4.02 6.21
CA ARG A 19 -12.51 4.64 7.53
C ARG A 19 -13.45 5.84 7.48
N SER A 20 -13.18 6.85 6.65
CA SER A 20 -13.92 8.12 6.70
C SER A 20 -15.33 8.01 6.12
N GLU A 21 -15.49 7.44 4.92
CA GLU A 21 -16.79 7.37 4.24
C GLU A 21 -17.66 6.21 4.74
N ARG A 22 -17.07 5.02 4.90
CA ARG A 22 -17.82 3.79 5.25
C ARG A 22 -17.88 3.50 6.75
N GLY A 23 -16.91 3.97 7.53
CA GLY A 23 -16.83 3.67 8.96
C GLY A 23 -16.57 2.19 9.29
N TYR A 24 -16.07 1.40 8.34
CA TYR A 24 -15.89 -0.06 8.53
C TYR A 24 -14.70 -0.42 9.41
N THR A 25 -13.73 0.48 9.55
CA THR A 25 -12.52 0.25 10.33
C THR A 25 -12.09 1.51 11.07
N TYR A 26 -11.37 1.32 12.17
CA TYR A 26 -10.58 2.40 12.74
C TYR A 26 -9.27 2.60 11.96
N GLY A 27 -8.73 1.62 11.24
CA GLY A 27 -7.53 1.86 10.47
C GLY A 27 -7.21 0.80 9.44
N ILE A 28 -6.84 1.28 8.25
CA ILE A 28 -6.36 0.48 7.13
C ILE A 28 -5.03 1.04 6.65
N ARG A 29 -4.06 0.15 6.41
CA ARG A 29 -2.74 0.55 5.92
C ARG A 29 -2.28 -0.36 4.80
N THR A 30 -1.41 0.18 3.96
CA THR A 30 -0.69 -0.60 2.97
C THR A 30 0.81 -0.61 3.26
N SER A 31 1.45 -1.72 2.95
CA SER A 31 2.90 -1.85 2.99
C SER A 31 3.42 -2.45 1.70
N LEU A 32 4.53 -1.91 1.23
CA LEU A 32 5.31 -2.44 0.11
C LEU A 32 6.71 -2.70 0.62
N GLU A 33 7.17 -3.94 0.48
CA GLU A 33 8.53 -4.30 0.86
C GLU A 33 9.36 -4.60 -0.39
N GLY A 34 10.32 -3.72 -0.71
CA GLY A 34 11.28 -3.99 -1.77
C GLY A 34 12.32 -5.02 -1.30
N ARG A 35 12.50 -6.09 -2.08
CA ARG A 35 13.50 -7.14 -1.83
C ARG A 35 14.29 -7.41 -3.11
N LYS A 36 15.39 -8.18 -3.01
CA LYS A 36 16.11 -8.70 -4.19
C LYS A 36 15.27 -9.62 -5.08
N LYS A 37 14.24 -10.24 -4.50
CA LYS A 37 13.20 -11.02 -5.19
C LYS A 37 11.88 -10.24 -5.12
N PRO A 38 10.84 -10.62 -5.88
CA PRO A 38 9.53 -9.98 -5.75
C PRO A 38 9.08 -9.95 -4.29
N GLY A 39 8.81 -8.74 -3.80
CA GLY A 39 8.34 -8.50 -2.44
C GLY A 39 6.83 -8.28 -2.40
N PRO A 40 6.19 -8.49 -1.25
CA PRO A 40 4.75 -8.39 -1.15
C PRO A 40 4.29 -6.93 -1.11
N PHE A 41 3.15 -6.68 -1.76
CA PHE A 41 2.28 -5.55 -1.46
C PHE A 41 1.12 -6.08 -0.62
N ILE A 42 0.90 -5.47 0.55
CA ILE A 42 -0.06 -5.96 1.54
C ILE A 42 -0.98 -4.81 1.93
N VAL A 43 -2.28 -5.09 1.92
CA VAL A 43 -3.30 -4.27 2.59
C VAL A 43 -3.67 -4.96 3.90
N SER A 44 -3.76 -4.20 4.99
CA SER A 44 -4.13 -4.75 6.29
C SER A 44 -5.09 -3.83 7.02
N THR A 45 -6.18 -4.42 7.52
CA THR A 45 -7.24 -3.75 8.27
C THR A 45 -7.94 -4.74 9.20
N PHE A 46 -8.88 -4.25 9.99
CA PHE A 46 -9.80 -5.03 10.80
C PHE A 46 -11.17 -4.37 10.78
N THR A 47 -12.23 -5.16 10.93
CA THR A 47 -13.62 -4.71 10.83
C THR A 47 -14.53 -5.71 11.55
N PRO A 48 -15.72 -5.30 12.06
CA PRO A 48 -16.72 -6.24 12.55
C PRO A 48 -17.05 -7.35 11.55
N THR A 49 -17.57 -8.47 12.06
CA THR A 49 -17.85 -9.64 11.21
C THR A 49 -18.86 -9.32 10.11
N GLU A 50 -19.87 -8.54 10.46
CA GLU A 50 -20.99 -8.13 9.61
C GLU A 50 -20.54 -7.23 8.43
N THR A 51 -19.42 -6.54 8.59
CA THR A 51 -18.86 -5.63 7.58
C THR A 51 -17.64 -6.19 6.87
N THR A 52 -17.26 -7.45 7.14
CA THR A 52 -16.04 -8.05 6.58
C THR A 52 -16.08 -8.17 5.05
N PHE A 53 -17.14 -8.76 4.50
CA PHE A 53 -17.31 -8.86 3.06
C PHE A 53 -17.42 -7.49 2.34
N PRO A 54 -18.31 -6.57 2.74
CA PRO A 54 -18.38 -5.26 2.07
C PRO A 54 -17.08 -4.45 2.22
N CYS A 55 -16.34 -4.59 3.33
CA CYS A 55 -15.03 -3.98 3.48
C CYS A 55 -14.03 -4.49 2.43
N VAL A 56 -13.95 -5.80 2.22
CA VAL A 56 -13.08 -6.38 1.18
C VAL A 56 -13.49 -5.89 -0.21
N GLN A 57 -14.79 -5.87 -0.52
CA GLN A 57 -15.26 -5.38 -1.82
C GLN A 57 -14.86 -3.93 -2.10
N GLU A 58 -14.97 -3.05 -1.09
CA GLU A 58 -14.57 -1.65 -1.21
C GLU A 58 -13.05 -1.49 -1.38
N ILE A 59 -12.24 -2.29 -0.67
CA ILE A 59 -10.78 -2.30 -0.85
C ILE A 59 -10.43 -2.67 -2.30
N LEU A 60 -10.99 -3.77 -2.80
CA LEU A 60 -10.78 -4.22 -4.19
C LEU A 60 -11.27 -3.17 -5.20
N ALA A 61 -12.37 -2.46 -4.91
CA ALA A 61 -12.89 -1.41 -5.77
C ALA A 61 -11.95 -0.20 -5.84
N VAL A 62 -11.39 0.23 -4.70
CA VAL A 62 -10.41 1.33 -4.64
C VAL A 62 -9.16 0.97 -5.45
N GLU A 63 -8.65 -0.25 -5.30
CA GLU A 63 -7.45 -0.68 -6.02
C GLU A 63 -7.71 -0.83 -7.53
N ARG A 64 -8.86 -1.38 -7.94
CA ARG A 64 -9.28 -1.40 -9.36
C ARG A 64 -9.39 -0.01 -9.94
N SER A 65 -10.00 0.92 -9.22
CA SER A 65 -10.08 2.33 -9.63
C SER A 65 -8.69 2.93 -9.79
N PHE A 66 -7.77 2.67 -8.86
CA PHE A 66 -6.40 3.17 -8.95
C PHE A 66 -5.63 2.60 -10.16
N VAL A 67 -5.81 1.31 -10.48
CA VAL A 67 -5.22 0.70 -11.67
C VAL A 67 -5.78 1.30 -12.95
N ALA A 68 -7.09 1.55 -12.99
CA ALA A 68 -7.77 2.08 -14.17
C ALA A 68 -7.48 3.58 -14.41
N GLN A 69 -7.51 4.38 -13.36
CA GLN A 69 -7.49 5.85 -13.44
C GLN A 69 -6.14 6.47 -13.05
N GLY A 70 -5.30 5.74 -12.32
CA GLY A 70 -4.07 6.28 -11.76
C GLY A 70 -4.29 7.25 -10.59
N ALA A 71 -3.22 7.95 -10.22
CA ALA A 71 -3.24 9.01 -9.22
C ALA A 71 -3.62 10.36 -9.86
N THR A 72 -4.11 11.29 -9.06
CA THR A 72 -4.30 12.69 -9.47
C THR A 72 -3.01 13.50 -9.25
N ASP A 73 -2.92 14.68 -9.87
CA ASP A 73 -1.79 15.61 -9.65
C ASP A 73 -1.65 16.02 -8.17
N GLN A 74 -2.77 16.22 -7.49
CA GLN A 74 -2.78 16.54 -6.07
C GLN A 74 -2.18 15.39 -5.25
N GLU A 75 -2.65 14.16 -5.46
CA GLU A 75 -2.15 12.97 -4.75
C GLU A 75 -0.66 12.74 -5.01
N ARG A 76 -0.21 12.97 -6.24
CA ARG A 76 1.22 12.92 -6.59
C ARG A 76 2.02 13.97 -5.82
N THR A 77 1.55 15.21 -5.82
CA THR A 77 2.22 16.33 -5.17
C THR A 77 2.33 16.11 -3.67
N GLU A 78 1.23 15.71 -3.02
CA GLU A 78 1.21 15.37 -1.59
C GLU A 78 2.16 14.21 -1.27
N ALA A 79 2.18 13.17 -2.11
CA ALA A 79 3.10 12.04 -1.93
C ALA A 79 4.57 12.46 -2.05
N ILE A 80 4.92 13.26 -3.06
CA ILE A 80 6.28 13.76 -3.25
C ILE A 80 6.68 14.61 -2.05
N ASN A 81 5.87 15.62 -1.68
CA ASN A 81 6.17 16.52 -0.58
C ASN A 81 6.37 15.78 0.75
N PHE A 82 5.52 14.80 1.04
CA PHE A 82 5.68 14.00 2.25
C PHE A 82 6.95 13.15 2.22
N LEU A 83 7.18 12.42 1.13
CA LEU A 83 8.31 11.49 1.03
C LEU A 83 9.66 12.20 1.01
N THR A 84 9.75 13.37 0.39
CA THR A 84 10.99 14.18 0.37
C THR A 84 11.14 14.96 1.67
N GLY A 85 10.08 15.60 2.16
CA GLY A 85 10.10 16.40 3.38
C GLY A 85 10.37 15.60 4.66
N SER A 86 9.89 14.35 4.73
CA SER A 86 10.15 13.45 5.87
C SER A 86 11.44 12.63 5.74
N TYR A 87 12.13 12.70 4.59
CA TYR A 87 13.33 11.89 4.35
C TYR A 87 14.50 12.21 5.31
N PRO A 88 14.80 13.49 5.65
CA PRO A 88 15.87 13.80 6.62
C PRO A 88 15.65 13.14 7.98
N MET A 89 14.39 12.98 8.42
CA MET A 89 14.04 12.31 9.68
C MET A 89 14.44 10.82 9.71
N LYS A 90 14.83 10.25 8.57
CA LYS A 90 15.36 8.89 8.47
C LYS A 90 16.85 8.79 8.84
N PHE A 91 17.48 9.88 9.26
CA PHE A 91 18.92 9.98 9.56
C PHE A 91 19.22 10.68 10.90
N GLU A 92 18.28 10.71 11.85
CA GLU A 92 18.42 11.45 13.11
C GLU A 92 19.31 10.73 14.14
N THR A 93 19.41 9.40 14.05
CA THR A 93 20.19 8.57 14.98
C THR A 93 21.24 7.73 14.24
N LEU A 94 22.33 7.40 14.92
CA LEU A 94 23.38 6.52 14.38
C LEU A 94 22.82 5.18 13.90
N SER A 95 21.86 4.60 14.63
CA SER A 95 21.20 3.35 14.25
C SER A 95 20.41 3.47 12.95
N GLN A 96 19.68 4.58 12.74
CA GLN A 96 18.95 4.82 11.50
C GLN A 96 19.91 5.01 10.31
N ILE A 97 20.99 5.78 10.50
CA ILE A 97 22.02 5.98 9.48
C ILE A 97 22.65 4.64 9.09
N ALA A 98 23.08 3.85 10.08
CA ALA A 98 23.66 2.52 9.85
C ALA A 98 22.69 1.60 9.10
N GLN A 99 21.41 1.58 9.50
CA GLN A 99 20.39 0.79 8.83
C GLN A 99 20.21 1.20 7.35
N LYS A 100 20.25 2.50 7.05
CA LYS A 100 20.15 3.00 5.67
C LYS A 100 21.35 2.61 4.81
N ILE A 101 22.56 2.74 5.34
CA ILE A 101 23.78 2.31 4.67
C ILE A 101 23.73 0.80 4.38
N ILE A 102 23.42 -0.01 5.39
CA ILE A 102 23.32 -1.47 5.24
C ILE A 102 22.26 -1.84 4.21
N GLN A 103 21.06 -1.24 4.25
CA GLN A 103 20.01 -1.53 3.27
C GLN A 103 20.44 -1.19 1.83
N THR A 104 21.10 -0.06 1.64
CA THR A 104 21.60 0.39 0.34
C THR A 104 22.66 -0.56 -0.22
N GLU A 105 23.65 -0.92 0.60
CA GLU A 105 24.74 -1.82 0.22
C GLU A 105 24.25 -3.25 -0.04
N VAL A 106 23.42 -3.80 0.86
CA VAL A 106 22.87 -5.15 0.72
C VAL A 106 22.07 -5.27 -0.57
N ASN A 107 21.34 -4.22 -0.98
CA ASN A 107 20.57 -4.20 -2.23
C ASN A 107 21.38 -3.76 -3.46
N GLY A 108 22.68 -3.46 -3.32
CA GLY A 108 23.55 -3.07 -4.43
C GLY A 108 23.19 -1.73 -5.07
N LEU A 109 22.66 -0.79 -4.28
CA LEU A 109 22.17 0.50 -4.78
C LEU A 109 23.26 1.59 -4.83
N GLY A 110 24.36 1.41 -4.09
CA GLY A 110 25.44 2.40 -3.92
C GLY A 110 25.07 3.56 -2.99
N LEU A 111 26.03 4.10 -2.24
CA LEU A 111 25.78 5.14 -1.24
C LEU A 111 25.19 6.43 -1.85
N GLU A 112 25.47 6.72 -3.11
CA GLU A 112 24.92 7.85 -3.87
C GLU A 112 23.38 7.77 -3.96
N TYR A 113 22.81 6.58 -3.82
CA TYR A 113 21.35 6.42 -3.72
C TYR A 113 20.76 7.25 -2.58
N LEU A 114 21.46 7.32 -1.45
CA LEU A 114 20.94 7.97 -0.24
C LEU A 114 20.78 9.47 -0.45
N SER A 115 21.73 10.12 -1.11
CA SER A 115 21.69 11.56 -1.42
C SER A 115 20.78 11.87 -2.61
N ALA A 116 20.72 11.00 -3.62
CA ALA A 116 19.89 11.20 -4.80
C ALA A 116 18.39 10.88 -4.57
N TYR A 117 18.03 10.20 -3.47
CA TYR A 117 16.65 9.75 -3.23
C TYR A 117 15.59 10.85 -3.37
N PRO A 118 15.71 12.04 -2.76
CA PRO A 118 14.68 13.08 -2.88
C PRO A 118 14.47 13.55 -4.33
N GLU A 119 15.55 13.69 -5.09
CA GLU A 119 15.49 14.05 -6.51
C GLU A 119 14.78 12.98 -7.33
N ARG A 120 15.15 11.70 -7.11
CA ARG A 120 14.53 10.55 -7.80
C ARG A 120 13.04 10.45 -7.50
N VAL A 121 12.63 10.70 -6.26
CA VAL A 121 11.20 10.73 -5.88
C VAL A 121 10.48 11.90 -6.55
N SER A 122 11.11 13.08 -6.60
CA SER A 122 10.52 14.29 -7.19
C SER A 122 10.31 14.16 -8.71
N ALA A 123 11.16 13.38 -9.38
CA ALA A 123 11.07 13.09 -10.81
C ALA A 123 9.96 12.10 -11.20
N ILE A 124 9.29 11.45 -10.24
CA ILE A 124 8.21 10.50 -10.54
C ILE A 124 7.04 11.23 -11.18
N THR A 125 6.57 10.74 -12.33
CA THR A 125 5.42 11.29 -13.07
C THR A 125 4.14 10.48 -12.82
N LEU A 126 2.98 11.05 -13.20
CA LEU A 126 1.70 10.33 -13.13
C LEU A 126 1.70 9.08 -14.01
N GLU A 127 2.29 9.16 -15.20
CA GLU A 127 2.42 8.03 -16.13
C GLU A 127 3.26 6.91 -15.52
N ALA A 128 4.36 7.26 -14.83
CA ALA A 128 5.18 6.28 -14.13
C ALA A 128 4.41 5.60 -12.99
N MET A 129 3.61 6.37 -12.23
CA MET A 129 2.74 5.81 -11.19
C MET A 129 1.67 4.88 -11.75
N ALA A 130 1.00 5.29 -12.83
CA ALA A 130 -0.05 4.50 -13.48
C ALA A 130 0.52 3.22 -14.13
N ARG A 131 1.69 3.32 -14.75
CA ARG A 131 2.41 2.15 -15.28
C ARG A 131 2.75 1.17 -14.17
N SER A 132 3.34 1.65 -13.06
CA SER A 132 3.67 0.82 -11.90
C SER A 132 2.45 0.12 -11.31
N ALA A 133 1.30 0.80 -11.25
CA ALA A 133 0.04 0.20 -10.80
C ALA A 133 -0.41 -0.94 -11.71
N ARG A 134 -0.44 -0.74 -13.03
CA ARG A 134 -0.83 -1.78 -14.00
C ARG A 134 0.12 -2.98 -14.01
N GLU A 135 1.41 -2.73 -13.83
CA GLU A 135 2.45 -3.78 -13.85
C GLU A 135 2.44 -4.65 -12.60
N HIS A 136 2.07 -4.10 -11.44
CA HIS A 136 2.27 -4.78 -10.15
C HIS A 136 0.99 -5.06 -9.36
N LEU A 137 -0.11 -4.33 -9.57
CA LEU A 137 -1.38 -4.56 -8.88
C LEU A 137 -2.27 -5.49 -9.70
N HIS A 138 -2.05 -6.79 -9.54
CA HIS A 138 -2.90 -7.83 -10.13
C HIS A 138 -4.06 -8.17 -9.20
N ILE A 139 -5.12 -7.34 -9.22
CA ILE A 139 -6.28 -7.45 -8.31
C ILE A 139 -6.87 -8.87 -8.32
N GLU A 140 -7.01 -9.46 -9.50
CA GLU A 140 -7.58 -10.80 -9.70
C GLU A 140 -6.69 -11.94 -9.17
N LYS A 141 -5.44 -11.64 -8.80
CA LYS A 141 -4.47 -12.60 -8.23
C LYS A 141 -4.16 -12.33 -6.76
N MET A 142 -4.90 -11.42 -6.12
CA MET A 142 -4.64 -11.11 -4.71
C MET A 142 -5.14 -12.22 -3.80
N LEU A 143 -4.30 -12.56 -2.83
CA LEU A 143 -4.66 -13.47 -1.76
C LEU A 143 -5.33 -12.68 -0.63
N VAL A 144 -6.58 -13.01 -0.33
CA VAL A 144 -7.33 -12.43 0.78
C VAL A 144 -7.32 -13.40 1.95
N VAL A 145 -6.66 -13.03 3.04
CA VAL A 145 -6.62 -13.82 4.27
C VAL A 145 -7.49 -13.13 5.32
N ILE A 146 -8.49 -13.86 5.82
CA ILE A 146 -9.43 -13.36 6.83
C ILE A 146 -9.35 -14.25 8.05
N VAL A 147 -9.16 -13.63 9.21
CA VAL A 147 -9.14 -14.32 10.50
C VAL A 147 -10.40 -13.92 11.27
N GLY A 148 -11.24 -14.90 11.58
CA GLY A 148 -12.50 -14.68 12.27
C GLY A 148 -13.38 -15.92 12.31
N ARG A 149 -14.66 -15.74 12.67
CA ARG A 149 -15.65 -16.84 12.71
C ARG A 149 -16.09 -17.20 11.28
N ALA A 150 -15.30 -18.02 10.58
CA ALA A 150 -15.48 -18.34 9.16
C ALA A 150 -16.92 -18.76 8.78
N GLY A 151 -17.61 -19.50 9.66
CA GLY A 151 -19.00 -19.90 9.46
C GLY A 151 -20.00 -18.73 9.28
N LYS A 152 -19.64 -17.51 9.70
CA LYS A 152 -20.50 -16.34 9.57
C LYS A 152 -20.44 -15.63 8.22
N PHE A 153 -19.39 -15.84 7.41
CA PHE A 153 -19.18 -15.05 6.18
C PHE A 153 -18.64 -15.86 4.99
N ARG A 154 -18.35 -17.16 5.15
CA ARG A 154 -17.77 -18.01 4.07
C ARG A 154 -18.47 -17.83 2.71
N ARG A 155 -19.79 -18.00 2.68
CA ARG A 155 -20.58 -18.01 1.43
C ARG A 155 -20.51 -16.68 0.68
N GLU A 156 -20.33 -15.58 1.42
CA GLU A 156 -20.24 -14.25 0.81
C GLU A 156 -18.97 -14.11 -0.04
N PHE A 157 -17.90 -14.85 0.28
CA PHE A 157 -16.61 -14.76 -0.42
C PHE A 157 -16.49 -15.67 -1.65
N GLU A 158 -17.38 -16.64 -1.85
CA GLU A 158 -17.35 -17.55 -3.01
C GLU A 158 -17.34 -16.84 -4.38
N PRO A 159 -18.05 -15.71 -4.58
CA PRO A 159 -17.97 -14.93 -5.82
C PRO A 159 -16.61 -14.25 -6.07
N LEU A 160 -15.76 -14.09 -5.05
CA LEU A 160 -14.44 -13.46 -5.18
C LEU A 160 -13.34 -14.46 -5.55
N GLY A 161 -13.61 -15.76 -5.49
CA GLY A 161 -12.68 -16.82 -5.86
C GLY A 161 -12.76 -18.06 -4.97
N PRO A 162 -11.86 -19.03 -5.17
CA PRO A 162 -11.79 -20.23 -4.34
C PRO A 162 -11.56 -19.88 -2.86
N VAL A 163 -12.39 -20.44 -1.97
CA VAL A 163 -12.31 -20.21 -0.52
C VAL A 163 -11.82 -21.49 0.18
N GLU A 164 -10.69 -21.39 0.88
CA GLU A 164 -10.15 -22.43 1.75
C GLU A 164 -10.30 -22.02 3.22
N ILE A 165 -10.78 -22.92 4.07
CA ILE A 165 -10.87 -22.72 5.52
C ILE A 165 -9.83 -23.62 6.19
N ARG A 166 -9.02 -23.03 7.07
CA ARG A 166 -8.08 -23.76 7.93
C ARG A 166 -8.47 -23.54 9.38
N GLU A 167 -8.58 -24.63 10.12
CA GLU A 167 -8.84 -24.67 11.58
C GLU A 167 -7.54 -24.87 12.36
#